data_AF-A0A550CP41-F1
#
_entry.id   AF-A0A550CP41-F1
#
_cell.length_a   1.000
_cell.length_b   1.000
_cell.length_c   1.000
_cell.angle_alpha   90.00
_cell.angle_beta   90.00
_cell.angle_gamma   90.00
#
_symmetry.space_group_name_H-M   'P 1'
#
loop_
_entity.id
_entity.type
_entity.pdbx_description
1 polymer ?
#
loop_
_entity_poly.entity_id
_entity_poly.type
_entity_poly.pdbx_seq_one_letter_code
_entity_poly.pdbx_strand_id
1 'polypeptide(L)'
;MNARDIVLDPPYQRGVVWSDAMQMQYLDAFFRGIYAPPIVLAAYKDGDEVKMRCIDGKQRLSSLRRFMDGLIYVKNAQTGDEYWYKDIGGPSADGSAKKLIPEKSRESFNKKLVVGIEYENISDADEREIFKYTHIGMPLASYTHTLDRYL
;
A
#
# COMPACT_ATOMS: atom_id res chain seq x y z
N MET A 1 6.02 2.26 -13.52
CA MET A 1 5.23 1.02 -13.67
C MET A 1 4.32 1.23 -14.86
N ASN A 2 4.44 0.40 -15.89
CA ASN A 2 3.34 0.26 -16.86
C ASN A 2 2.13 -0.27 -16.10
N ALA A 3 0.93 0.20 -16.42
CA ALA A 3 -0.29 -0.15 -15.68
C ALA A 3 -0.65 -1.62 -15.93
N ARG A 4 -0.07 -2.51 -15.11
CA ARG A 4 -0.54 -3.88 -14.90
C ARG A 4 -1.37 -3.88 -13.64
N ASP A 5 -2.49 -4.60 -13.64
CA ASP A 5 -3.33 -4.70 -12.46
C ASP A 5 -2.57 -5.41 -11.34
N ILE A 6 -2.44 -4.71 -10.21
CA ILE A 6 -1.84 -5.25 -8.99
C ILE A 6 -2.96 -5.84 -8.13
N VAL A 7 -2.93 -7.15 -7.97
CA VAL A 7 -3.78 -7.89 -7.02
C VAL A 7 -3.14 -7.82 -5.64
N LEU A 8 -3.82 -7.11 -4.74
CA LEU A 8 -3.38 -6.87 -3.35
C LEU A 8 -3.85 -7.95 -2.37
N ASP A 9 -4.79 -8.81 -2.75
CA ASP A 9 -5.46 -9.76 -1.84
C ASP A 9 -5.32 -11.23 -2.32
N PRO A 10 -4.10 -11.79 -2.40
CA PRO A 10 -3.96 -13.22 -2.62
C PRO A 10 -4.47 -14.03 -1.41
N PRO A 11 -4.99 -15.26 -1.60
CA PRO A 11 -5.68 -16.02 -0.55
C PRO A 11 -4.86 -16.31 0.71
N TYR A 12 -3.54 -16.31 0.59
CA TYR A 12 -2.60 -16.60 1.68
C TYR A 12 -2.22 -15.35 2.49
N GLN A 13 -2.66 -14.15 2.10
CA GLN A 13 -2.41 -12.91 2.82
C GLN A 13 -3.60 -12.49 3.68
N ARG A 14 -3.30 -11.84 4.81
CA ARG A 14 -4.31 -11.12 5.60
C ARG A 14 -4.79 -9.89 4.84
N GLY A 15 -5.98 -9.40 5.19
CA GLY A 15 -6.48 -8.11 4.68
C GLY A 15 -5.59 -6.92 5.05
N VAL A 16 -6.02 -5.72 4.69
CA VAL A 16 -5.38 -4.48 5.17
C VAL A 16 -5.54 -4.41 6.69
N VAL A 17 -4.43 -4.41 7.42
CA VAL A 17 -4.41 -4.42 8.91
C VAL A 17 -3.91 -3.10 9.50
N TRP A 18 -3.29 -2.24 8.70
CA TRP A 18 -2.94 -0.89 9.16
C TRP A 18 -4.20 -0.07 9.39
N SER A 19 -4.35 0.46 10.61
CA SER A 19 -5.37 1.46 10.92
C SER A 19 -5.14 2.73 10.11
N ASP A 20 -6.15 3.59 9.99
CA ASP A 20 -6.02 4.87 9.28
C ASP A 20 -4.85 5.70 9.82
N ALA A 21 -4.63 5.71 11.14
CA ALA A 21 -3.49 6.38 11.74
C ALA A 21 -2.14 5.85 11.23
N MET A 22 -1.97 4.53 11.12
CA MET A 22 -0.74 3.91 10.59
C MET A 22 -0.54 4.22 9.10
N GLN A 23 -1.63 4.19 8.32
CA GLN A 23 -1.57 4.54 6.90
C GLN A 23 -1.20 6.01 6.69
N MET A 24 -1.78 6.91 7.49
CA MET A 24 -1.42 8.33 7.47
C MET A 24 0.02 8.58 7.92
N GLN A 25 0.52 7.84 8.91
CA GLN A 25 1.94 7.90 9.30
C GLN A 25 2.87 7.47 8.16
N TYR A 26 2.49 6.44 7.40
CA TYR A 26 3.23 6.05 6.20
C TYR A 26 3.18 7.12 5.10
N LEU A 27 2.03 7.77 4.89
CA LEU A 27 1.93 8.89 3.95
C LEU A 27 2.89 10.02 4.33
N ASP A 28 2.95 10.43 5.60
CA ASP A 28 3.92 11.44 6.06
C ASP A 28 5.36 11.05 5.68
N ALA A 29 5.76 9.82 6.01
CA ALA A 29 7.09 9.30 5.68
C ALA A 29 7.35 9.32 4.16
N PHE A 30 6.36 8.93 3.36
CA PHE A 30 6.43 8.95 1.90
C PHE A 30 6.58 10.37 1.33
N PHE A 31 5.81 11.34 1.83
CA PHE A 31 5.92 12.74 1.45
C PHE A 31 7.31 13.30 1.76
N ARG A 32 7.88 12.93 2.92
CA ARG A 32 9.22 13.33 3.35
C ARG A 32 10.36 12.58 2.63
N GLY A 33 10.05 11.57 1.83
CA GLY A 33 11.05 10.76 1.13
C GLY A 33 11.87 9.89 2.07
N ILE A 34 11.30 9.50 3.21
CA ILE A 34 11.93 8.53 4.12
C ILE A 34 11.97 7.17 3.43
N TYR A 35 13.06 6.45 3.67
CA TYR A 35 13.25 5.09 3.17
C TYR A 35 12.05 4.19 3.51
N ALA A 36 11.60 3.44 2.51
CA ALA A 36 10.71 2.31 2.67
C ALA A 36 11.33 1.11 1.96
N PRO A 37 11.15 -0.12 2.47
CA PRO A 37 11.58 -1.32 1.75
C PRO A 37 11.02 -1.37 0.30
N PRO A 38 11.57 -2.19 -0.60
CA PRO A 38 10.93 -2.41 -1.89
C PRO A 38 9.52 -3.02 -1.73
N ILE A 39 8.65 -2.79 -2.71
CA ILE A 39 7.43 -3.58 -2.91
C ILE A 39 7.85 -4.86 -3.64
N VAL A 40 7.38 -6.01 -3.19
CA VAL A 40 7.69 -7.29 -3.84
C VAL A 40 6.47 -7.76 -4.61
N LEU A 41 6.65 -8.01 -5.91
CA LEU A 41 5.59 -8.43 -6.81
C LEU A 41 5.96 -9.72 -7.55
N ALA A 42 4.95 -10.55 -7.85
CA ALA A 42 5.05 -11.68 -8.76
C ALA A 42 4.17 -11.47 -9.98
N ALA A 43 4.74 -11.58 -11.18
CA ALA A 43 3.98 -11.61 -12.42
C ALA A 43 3.35 -13.00 -12.61
N TYR A 44 2.06 -13.05 -12.93
CA TYR A 44 1.35 -14.28 -13.28
C TYR A 44 0.43 -14.05 -14.48
N LYS A 45 0.15 -15.12 -15.24
CA LYS A 45 -0.79 -15.08 -16.35
C LYS A 45 -2.20 -15.32 -15.85
N ASP A 46 -3.13 -14.48 -16.28
CA ASP A 46 -4.57 -14.64 -16.09
C ASP A 46 -5.25 -14.56 -17.47
N GLY A 47 -5.47 -15.72 -18.09
CA GLY A 47 -5.79 -15.81 -19.51
C GLY A 47 -4.64 -15.26 -20.38
N ASP A 48 -4.95 -14.28 -21.23
CA ASP A 48 -3.99 -13.59 -22.10
C ASP A 48 -3.31 -12.38 -21.42
N GLU A 49 -3.74 -12.02 -20.21
CA GLU A 49 -3.22 -10.86 -19.47
C GLU A 49 -2.10 -11.25 -18.50
N VAL A 50 -1.11 -10.37 -18.33
CA VAL A 50 -0.11 -10.47 -17.27
C VAL A 50 -0.53 -9.57 -16.12
N LYS A 51 -0.86 -10.18 -14.99
CA LYS A 51 -1.21 -9.50 -13.73
C LYS A 51 -0.08 -9.59 -12.73
N MET A 52 -0.09 -8.67 -11.76
CA MET A 52 0.91 -8.59 -10.72
C MET A 52 0.28 -8.93 -9.38
N ARG A 53 0.84 -9.90 -8.67
CA ARG A 53 0.43 -10.23 -7.30
C ARG A 53 1.39 -9.56 -6.33
N CYS A 54 0.88 -8.84 -5.34
CA CYS A 54 1.72 -8.22 -4.32
C CYS A 54 2.11 -9.26 -3.26
N ILE A 55 3.40 -9.64 -3.18
CA ILE A 55 3.94 -10.54 -2.15
C ILE A 55 4.21 -9.75 -0.86
N ASP A 56 4.85 -8.58 -0.97
CA ASP A 56 5.11 -7.70 0.16
C ASP A 56 4.85 -6.23 -0.20
N GLY A 57 4.44 -5.45 0.79
CA GLY A 57 4.18 -4.02 0.64
C GLY A 57 2.71 -3.65 0.44
N LYS A 58 1.80 -4.60 0.60
CA LYS A 58 0.35 -4.41 0.51
C LYS A 58 -0.16 -3.21 1.32
N GLN A 59 0.24 -3.07 2.58
CA GLN A 59 -0.23 -1.99 3.45
C GLN A 59 0.22 -0.61 2.94
N ARG A 60 1.42 -0.54 2.35
CA ARG A 60 2.02 0.67 1.79
C ARG A 60 1.30 1.07 0.50
N LEU A 61 1.10 0.13 -0.41
CA LEU A 61 0.31 0.35 -1.64
C LEU A 61 -1.13 0.75 -1.31
N SER A 62 -1.75 0.09 -0.33
CA SER A 62 -3.13 0.39 0.10
C SER A 62 -3.24 1.80 0.67
N SER A 63 -2.25 2.25 1.44
CA SER A 63 -2.21 3.62 1.97
C SER A 63 -2.13 4.66 0.84
N LEU A 64 -1.24 4.46 -0.13
CA LEU A 64 -1.12 5.35 -1.30
C LEU A 64 -2.43 5.38 -2.10
N ARG A 65 -3.03 4.20 -2.34
CA ARG A 65 -4.28 4.08 -3.08
C ARG A 65 -5.43 4.80 -2.36
N ARG A 66 -5.60 4.55 -1.05
CA ARG A 66 -6.66 5.19 -0.25
C ARG A 66 -6.49 6.70 -0.19
N PHE A 67 -5.26 7.20 -0.14
CA PHE A 67 -4.99 8.64 -0.23
C PHE A 67 -5.43 9.21 -1.58
N MET A 68 -5.01 8.60 -2.70
CA MET A 68 -5.43 9.01 -4.05
C MET A 68 -6.94 8.91 -4.27
N ASP A 69 -7.59 7.96 -3.60
CA ASP A 69 -9.03 7.79 -3.62
C ASP A 69 -9.78 8.81 -2.75
N GLY A 70 -9.08 9.67 -2.00
CA GLY A 70 -9.69 10.68 -1.13
C GLY A 70 -10.27 10.09 0.16
N LEU A 71 -9.94 8.85 0.49
CA LEU A 71 -10.45 8.13 1.67
C LEU A 71 -9.70 8.47 2.94
N ILE A 72 -8.41 8.82 2.82
CA ILE A 72 -7.56 9.28 3.93
C ILE A 72 -6.80 10.54 3.51
N TYR A 73 -6.19 11.23 4.48
CA TYR A 73 -5.50 12.50 4.28
C TYR A 73 -4.04 12.43 4.73
N VAL A 74 -3.25 13.44 4.33
CA VAL A 74 -1.94 13.71 4.92
C VAL A 74 -2.06 14.93 5.83
N LYS A 75 -1.49 14.84 7.04
CA LYS A 75 -1.48 15.93 8.00
C LYS A 75 -0.20 16.75 7.88
N ASN A 76 -0.32 18.06 7.79
CA ASN A 76 0.81 18.96 7.87
C ASN A 76 1.28 19.05 9.33
N ALA A 77 2.53 18.67 9.58
CA ALA A 77 3.08 18.63 10.93
C ALA A 77 3.24 20.02 11.58
N GLN A 78 3.38 21.08 10.76
CA GLN A 78 3.57 22.45 11.24
C GLN A 78 2.25 23.17 11.51
N THR A 79 1.29 23.06 10.59
CA THR A 79 0.01 23.79 10.68
C THR A 79 -1.12 22.96 11.29
N GLY A 80 -0.96 21.63 11.34
CA GLY A 80 -2.01 20.71 11.74
C GLY A 80 -3.09 20.49 10.68
N ASP A 81 -2.97 21.15 9.52
CA ASP A 81 -3.94 21.03 8.43
C ASP A 81 -3.99 19.61 7.85
N GLU A 82 -5.19 19.19 7.50
CA GLU A 82 -5.45 17.89 6.89
C GLU A 82 -5.72 18.10 5.39
N TYR A 83 -4.98 17.37 4.54
CA TYR A 83 -5.07 17.50 3.09
C TYR A 83 -5.48 16.19 2.42
N TRP A 84 -6.55 16.23 1.64
CA TRP A 84 -7.03 15.12 0.82
C TRP A 84 -6.53 15.24 -0.62
N TYR A 85 -6.36 14.10 -1.30
CA TYR A 85 -5.93 14.12 -2.71
C TYR A 85 -7.01 14.63 -3.66
N LYS A 86 -8.26 14.19 -3.46
CA LYS A 86 -9.45 14.62 -4.19
C LYS A 86 -10.64 14.69 -3.25
N ASP A 87 -11.63 15.49 -3.63
CA ASP A 87 -12.90 15.56 -2.92
C ASP A 87 -13.80 14.41 -3.39
N ILE A 88 -14.36 13.68 -2.43
CA ILE A 88 -15.33 12.61 -2.64
C ILE A 88 -16.66 12.89 -1.93
N GLY A 89 -16.85 14.12 -1.45
CA GLY A 89 -17.94 14.51 -0.59
C GLY A 89 -17.79 14.03 0.85
N GLY A 90 -18.81 14.35 1.64
CA GLY A 90 -18.87 14.08 3.08
C GLY A 90 -18.02 15.07 3.90
N PRO A 91 -18.50 15.47 5.10
CA PRO A 91 -17.75 16.38 5.96
C PRO A 91 -16.43 15.75 6.43
N SER A 92 -15.46 16.61 6.76
CA SER A 92 -14.34 16.23 7.61
C SER A 92 -14.85 15.74 8.98
N ALA A 93 -13.98 15.11 9.79
CA ALA A 93 -14.36 14.62 11.12
C ALA A 93 -14.97 15.70 12.03
N ASP A 94 -14.59 16.97 11.81
CA ASP A 94 -15.06 18.15 12.54
C ASP A 94 -16.22 18.91 11.85
N GLY A 95 -16.77 18.38 10.75
CA GLY A 95 -17.82 19.06 9.99
C GLY A 95 -17.33 20.10 8.98
N SER A 96 -16.02 20.39 8.95
CA SER A 96 -15.45 21.36 8.01
C SER A 96 -15.37 20.82 6.57
N ALA A 97 -15.22 21.74 5.62
CA ALA A 97 -14.91 21.37 4.24
C ALA A 97 -13.50 20.77 4.15
N LYS A 98 -13.37 19.64 3.46
CA LYS A 98 -12.08 18.98 3.23
C LYS A 98 -11.17 19.91 2.42
N LYS A 99 -9.94 20.11 2.91
CA LYS A 99 -8.92 20.88 2.18
C LYS A 99 -8.21 19.96 1.20
N LEU A 100 -8.13 20.37 -0.06
CA LEU A 100 -7.37 19.60 -1.05
C LEU A 100 -5.88 19.92 -0.96
N ILE A 101 -5.05 18.90 -1.20
CA ILE A 101 -3.61 19.08 -1.28
C ILE A 101 -3.27 20.11 -2.38
N PRO A 102 -2.36 21.07 -2.11
CA PRO A 102 -1.92 22.05 -3.11
C PRO A 102 -1.41 21.38 -4.38
N GLU A 103 -1.67 21.98 -5.54
CA GLU A 103 -1.34 21.40 -6.85
C GLU A 103 0.14 21.02 -6.97
N LYS A 104 1.05 21.92 -6.57
CA LYS A 104 2.49 21.65 -6.54
C LYS A 104 2.86 20.41 -5.71
N SER A 105 2.23 20.24 -4.56
CA SER A 105 2.45 19.09 -3.68
C SER A 105 1.84 17.81 -4.28
N ARG A 106 0.70 17.93 -4.96
CA ARG A 106 0.07 16.83 -5.72
C ARG A 106 0.97 16.35 -6.85
N GLU A 107 1.53 17.28 -7.64
CA GLU A 107 2.49 16.96 -8.69
C GLU A 107 3.74 16.30 -8.13
N SER A 108 4.28 16.82 -7.02
CA SER A 108 5.43 16.22 -6.35
C SER A 108 5.13 14.80 -5.89
N PHE A 109 3.95 14.57 -5.31
CA PHE A 109 3.46 13.24 -4.93
C PHE A 109 3.38 12.30 -6.14
N ASN A 110 2.76 12.75 -7.24
CA ASN A 110 2.60 11.94 -8.46
C ASN A 110 3.93 11.60 -9.15
N LYS A 111 4.98 12.40 -8.94
CA LYS A 111 6.33 12.15 -9.45
C LYS A 111 7.17 11.25 -8.54
N LYS A 112 6.74 10.98 -7.31
CA LYS A 112 7.48 10.09 -6.40
C LYS A 112 7.43 8.65 -6.91
N LEU A 113 8.56 7.98 -6.81
CA LEU A 113 8.71 6.59 -7.19
C LEU A 113 8.64 5.69 -5.97
N VAL A 114 7.98 4.54 -6.14
CA VAL A 114 8.04 3.42 -5.21
C VAL A 114 8.96 2.37 -5.84
N VAL A 115 10.00 1.96 -5.10
CA VAL A 115 10.92 0.91 -5.55
C VAL A 115 10.21 -0.43 -5.49
N GLY A 116 10.30 -1.22 -6.56
CA GLY A 116 9.69 -2.54 -6.65
C GLY A 116 10.69 -3.60 -7.13
N ILE A 117 10.56 -4.82 -6.62
CA ILE A 117 11.21 -6.02 -7.12
C ILE A 117 10.11 -6.87 -7.76
N GLU A 118 10.34 -7.29 -8.99
CA GLU A 118 9.42 -8.10 -9.77
C GLU A 118 10.05 -9.47 -10.02
N TYR A 119 9.31 -10.53 -9.67
CA TYR A 119 9.63 -11.91 -9.98
C TYR A 119 8.73 -12.38 -11.13
N GLU A 120 9.32 -13.05 -12.11
CA GLU A 120 8.60 -13.65 -13.23
C GLU A 120 8.75 -15.17 -13.21
N ASN A 121 7.73 -15.89 -13.68
CA ASN A 121 7.75 -17.36 -13.84
C ASN A 121 8.09 -18.13 -12.55
N ILE A 122 7.64 -17.63 -11.40
CA ILE A 122 7.78 -18.32 -10.11
C ILE A 122 6.53 -19.15 -9.80
N SER A 123 6.70 -20.25 -9.08
CA SER A 123 5.57 -21.07 -8.62
C SER A 123 4.88 -20.44 -7.41
N ASP A 124 3.66 -20.87 -7.11
CA ASP A 124 2.96 -20.48 -5.87
C ASP A 124 3.74 -20.90 -4.60
N ALA A 125 4.59 -21.93 -4.69
CA ALA A 125 5.46 -22.36 -3.59
C ALA A 125 6.61 -21.37 -3.36
N ASP A 126 7.27 -20.93 -4.44
CA ASP A 126 8.34 -19.92 -4.40
C ASP A 126 7.80 -18.58 -3.87
N GLU A 127 6.61 -18.19 -4.32
CA GLU A 127 5.95 -16.98 -3.82
C GLU A 127 5.75 -17.01 -2.30
N ARG A 128 5.29 -18.15 -1.75
CA ARG A 128 5.12 -18.33 -0.31
C ARG A 128 6.45 -18.33 0.43
N GLU A 129 7.49 -18.87 -0.18
CA GLU A 129 8.84 -18.84 0.38
C GLU A 129 9.38 -17.40 0.43
N ILE A 130 9.25 -16.62 -0.65
CA ILE A 130 9.60 -15.20 -0.69
C ILE A 130 8.79 -14.42 0.36
N PHE A 131 7.49 -14.71 0.50
CA PHE A 131 6.66 -14.12 1.55
C PHE A 131 7.20 -14.42 2.95
N LYS A 132 7.64 -15.67 3.22
CA LYS A 132 8.25 -16.02 4.51
C LYS A 132 9.55 -15.24 4.73
N TYR A 133 10.45 -15.20 3.74
CA TYR A 133 11.75 -14.51 3.85
C TYR A 133 11.62 -13.02 4.10
N THR A 134 10.68 -12.36 3.43
CA THR A 134 10.39 -10.92 3.62
C THR A 134 9.86 -10.59 5.02
N HIS A 135 9.40 -11.58 5.78
CA HIS A 135 8.85 -11.44 7.12
C HIS A 135 9.65 -12.21 8.19
N ILE A 136 10.86 -12.70 7.88
CA ILE A 136 11.74 -13.35 8.87
C ILE A 136 12.01 -12.39 10.02
N GLY A 137 11.81 -12.87 11.25
CA GLY A 137 12.02 -12.09 12.48
C GLY A 137 10.82 -11.26 12.95
N MET A 138 9.68 -11.29 12.24
CA MET A 138 8.43 -10.73 12.77
C MET A 138 7.74 -11.73 13.71
N PRO A 139 7.21 -11.30 14.88
CA PRO A 139 6.59 -12.21 15.85
C PRO A 139 5.47 -13.08 15.25
N LEU A 140 5.54 -14.40 15.48
CA LEU A 140 4.59 -15.42 14.99
C LEU A 140 3.13 -15.18 15.41
N ALA A 141 2.89 -14.45 16.51
CA ALA A 141 1.54 -14.07 16.96
C ALA A 141 0.76 -13.28 15.89
N SER A 142 1.47 -12.67 14.94
CA SER A 142 0.90 -11.93 13.80
C SER A 142 0.59 -12.81 12.58
N TYR A 143 0.78 -14.14 12.62
CA TYR A 143 0.65 -15.02 11.43
C TYR A 143 -0.14 -16.32 11.64
N THR A 144 -0.45 -16.72 12.88
CA THR A 144 -1.10 -18.02 13.20
C THR A 144 -2.41 -18.31 12.46
N HIS A 145 -3.21 -17.29 12.11
CA HIS A 145 -4.52 -17.56 11.50
C HIS A 145 -4.52 -17.99 10.01
N THR A 146 -3.40 -17.87 9.28
CA THR A 146 -3.40 -18.05 7.81
C THR A 146 -2.71 -19.32 7.32
N LEU A 147 -1.81 -19.91 8.11
CA LEU A 147 -1.09 -21.14 7.73
C LEU A 147 -1.80 -22.42 8.19
N ASP A 148 -2.54 -22.37 9.30
CA ASP A 148 -3.18 -23.55 9.89
C ASP A 148 -4.48 -23.98 9.17
N ARG A 149 -4.95 -23.23 8.16
CA ARG A 149 -6.20 -23.56 7.44
C ARG A 149 -6.02 -24.50 6.25
N TYR A 150 -4.78 -24.84 5.89
CA TYR A 150 -4.47 -25.64 4.69
C TYR A 150 -3.30 -26.62 4.90
N LEU A 151 -3.00 -26.97 6.15
CA LEU A 151 -2.38 -28.24 6.52
C LEU A 151 -3.49 -29.18 6.98
#